data_AF-A0A538KKJ1-F1
#
_entry.id   AF-A0A538KKJ1-F1
#
_cell.length_a   1.000
_cell.length_b   1.000
_cell.length_c   1.000
_cell.angle_alpha   90.00
_cell.angle_beta   90.00
_cell.angle_gamma   90.00
#
_symmetry.space_group_name_H-M   'P 1'
#
loop_
_entity.id
_entity.type
_entity.pdbx_description
1 polymer ?
#
loop_
_entity_poly.entity_id
_entity_poly.type
_entity_poly.pdbx_seq_one_letter_code
_entity_poly.pdbx_strand_id
1 'polypeptide(L)'
;STAILVRALRSLGAQVGWYLPSRLEDGYGLSARTVERLAARGTALLVTADCAITAVAEVASARAAGMDVVVTDHHAPRADGCLPEAPIVHPALCDYPCPQLCAAGVALKLAEALEAPTAVDDLDLAALA
;
A
#
# COMPACT_ATOMS: atom_id res chain seq x y z
N SER A 1 -6.97 -6.17 -1.06
CA SER A 1 -5.57 -5.70 -1.11
C SER A 1 -4.78 -6.10 0.14
N THR A 2 -5.14 -5.63 1.35
CA THR A 2 -4.39 -5.92 2.60
C THR A 2 -4.15 -7.41 2.85
N ALA A 3 -5.18 -8.25 2.72
CA ALA A 3 -5.05 -9.69 2.93
C ALA A 3 -4.03 -10.32 1.97
N ILE A 4 -4.08 -9.95 0.68
CA ILE A 4 -3.17 -10.43 -0.37
C ILE A 4 -1.72 -10.04 -0.02
N LEU A 5 -1.46 -8.76 0.28
CA LEU A 5 -0.11 -8.30 0.63
C LEU A 5 0.42 -8.98 1.89
N VAL A 6 -0.41 -9.13 2.92
CA VAL A 6 -0.02 -9.80 4.18
C VAL A 6 0.32 -11.26 3.91
N ARG A 7 -0.49 -11.99 3.14
CA ARG A 7 -0.25 -13.40 2.79
C ARG A 7 1.00 -13.56 1.95
N ALA A 8 1.14 -12.75 0.90
CA ALA A 8 2.30 -12.76 0.02
C ALA A 8 3.60 -12.50 0.78
N LEU A 9 3.70 -11.40 1.52
CA LEU A 9 4.91 -11.05 2.27
C LEU A 9 5.25 -12.08 3.36
N ARG A 10 4.25 -12.64 4.05
CA ARG A 10 4.48 -13.72 5.02
C ARG A 10 4.96 -15.01 4.37
N SER A 11 4.45 -15.34 3.19
CA SER A 11 4.91 -16.52 2.44
C SER A 11 6.38 -16.41 2.02
N LEU A 12 6.88 -15.18 1.88
CA LEU A 12 8.29 -14.86 1.63
C LEU A 12 9.13 -14.75 2.92
N GLY A 13 8.56 -15.05 4.09
CA GLY A 13 9.26 -15.08 5.37
C GLY A 13 9.28 -13.76 6.15
N ALA A 14 8.57 -12.72 5.70
CA ALA A 14 8.51 -11.45 6.41
C ALA A 14 7.65 -11.51 7.69
N GLN A 15 8.04 -10.75 8.71
CA GLN A 15 7.22 -10.52 9.90
C GLN A 15 6.24 -9.37 9.66
N VAL A 16 5.01 -9.70 9.28
CA VAL A 16 4.02 -8.71 8.84
C VAL A 16 2.94 -8.51 9.89
N GLY A 17 2.81 -7.26 10.35
CA GLY A 17 1.60 -6.72 10.99
C GLY A 17 0.77 -5.90 10.02
N TRP A 18 -0.48 -5.58 10.38
CA TRP A 18 -1.36 -4.73 9.58
C TRP A 18 -2.08 -3.72 10.46
N TYR A 19 -2.55 -2.64 9.82
CA TYR A 19 -3.43 -1.66 10.44
C TYR A 19 -4.51 -1.28 9.44
N LEU A 20 -5.77 -1.43 9.84
CA LEU A 20 -6.91 -0.96 9.09
C LEU A 20 -7.49 0.25 9.85
N PRO A 21 -7.37 1.48 9.30
CA PRO A 21 -7.87 2.67 9.98
C PRO A 21 -9.40 2.64 10.09
N SER A 22 -9.91 3.23 11.18
CA SER A 22 -11.36 3.43 11.34
C SER A 22 -11.80 4.63 10.51
N ARG A 23 -12.76 4.44 9.60
CA ARG A 23 -13.32 5.57 8.82
C ARG A 23 -13.97 6.65 9.69
N LEU A 24 -14.48 6.26 10.86
CA LEU A 24 -15.14 7.19 11.79
C LEU A 24 -14.14 7.99 12.63
N GLU A 25 -13.03 7.37 13.02
CA GLU A 25 -12.07 7.98 13.95
C GLU A 25 -10.83 8.56 13.25
N ASP A 26 -10.34 7.87 12.21
CA ASP A 26 -9.09 8.19 11.51
C ASP A 26 -9.32 8.82 10.13
N GLY A 27 -10.54 8.74 9.61
CA GLY A 27 -10.89 9.20 8.26
C GLY A 27 -10.47 8.24 7.15
N TYR A 28 -10.26 8.77 5.95
CA TYR A 28 -9.82 8.01 4.78
C TYR A 28 -8.35 8.29 4.45
N GLY A 29 -7.61 7.24 4.09
CA GLY A 29 -6.21 7.34 3.69
C GLY A 29 -5.21 7.26 4.86
N LEU A 30 -3.96 7.57 4.56
CA LEU A 30 -2.90 7.65 5.56
C LEU A 30 -3.01 8.97 6.31
N SER A 31 -3.05 8.92 7.64
CA SER A 31 -3.12 10.10 8.52
C SER A 31 -1.89 10.20 9.41
N ALA A 32 -1.56 11.41 9.88
CA ALA A 32 -0.44 11.62 10.81
C ALA A 32 -0.52 10.74 12.06
N ARG A 33 -1.72 10.59 12.65
CA ARG A 33 -1.97 9.70 13.80
C ARG A 33 -1.64 8.23 13.48
N THR A 34 -1.96 7.78 12.28
CA THR A 34 -1.63 6.42 11.84
C THR A 34 -0.12 6.26 11.70
N VAL A 35 0.56 7.25 11.13
CA VAL A 35 2.02 7.27 11.00
C VAL A 35 2.70 7.17 12.37
N GLU A 36 2.32 8.02 13.33
CA GLU A 36 2.84 8.01 14.69
C GLU A 36 2.65 6.65 15.37
N ARG A 37 1.46 6.05 15.21
CA ARG A 37 1.14 4.74 15.77
C ARG A 37 2.02 3.64 15.18
N LEU A 38 2.25 3.67 13.87
CA LEU A 38 3.08 2.68 13.18
C LEU A 38 4.56 2.83 13.54
N ALA A 39 5.05 4.08 13.65
CA ALA A 39 6.40 4.36 14.14
C ALA A 39 6.60 3.85 15.57
N ALA A 40 5.63 4.11 16.47
CA ALA A 40 5.69 3.64 17.85
C ALA A 40 5.66 2.11 18.00
N ARG A 41 5.17 1.38 16.99
CA ARG A 41 5.24 -0.10 16.93
C ARG A 41 6.62 -0.62 16.53
N GLY A 42 7.56 0.25 16.17
CA GLY A 42 8.87 -0.14 15.62
C GLY A 42 8.77 -0.68 14.20
N THR A 43 7.78 -0.23 13.41
CA THR A 43 7.64 -0.63 12.01
C THR A 43 8.88 -0.18 11.24
N ALA A 44 9.55 -1.09 10.54
CA ALA A 44 10.71 -0.74 9.70
C ALA A 44 10.30 -0.36 8.27
N LEU A 45 9.29 -1.04 7.72
CA LEU A 45 8.76 -0.83 6.37
C LEU A 45 7.24 -0.68 6.40
N LEU A 46 6.73 0.43 5.88
CA LEU A 46 5.32 0.69 5.66
C LEU A 46 4.98 0.46 4.18
N VAL A 47 4.21 -0.59 3.90
CA VAL A 47 3.58 -0.79 2.58
C VAL A 47 2.13 -0.35 2.70
N THR A 48 1.74 0.71 1.99
CA THR A 48 0.33 1.16 1.95
C THR A 48 -0.47 0.25 1.04
N ALA A 49 -1.77 0.12 1.30
CA ALA A 49 -2.67 -0.70 0.49
C ALA A 49 -3.95 0.10 0.25
N ASP A 50 -4.27 0.36 -1.02
CA ASP A 50 -5.48 1.10 -1.42
C ASP A 50 -5.50 2.55 -0.91
N CYS A 51 -4.32 3.13 -0.65
CA CYS A 51 -4.23 4.50 -0.17
C CYS A 51 -2.83 5.10 -0.33
N ALA A 52 -2.79 6.40 -0.01
CA ALA A 52 -1.61 7.26 0.14
C ALA A 52 -1.05 7.88 -1.14
N ILE A 53 -1.65 7.68 -2.32
CA ILE A 53 -1.16 8.37 -3.53
C ILE A 53 -1.23 9.89 -3.44
N THR A 54 -2.11 10.44 -2.59
CA THR A 54 -2.23 11.87 -2.33
C THR A 54 -1.57 12.31 -1.02
N ALA A 55 -1.08 11.37 -0.20
CA ALA A 55 -0.63 11.61 1.19
C ALA A 55 0.86 12.01 1.26
N VAL A 56 1.21 13.10 0.57
CA VAL A 56 2.60 13.56 0.43
C VAL A 56 3.25 13.86 1.79
N ALA A 57 2.53 14.60 2.65
CA ALA A 57 3.05 15.01 3.95
C ALA A 57 3.18 13.83 4.92
N GLU A 58 2.22 12.90 4.90
CA GLU A 58 2.20 11.75 5.78
C GLU A 58 3.27 10.72 5.39
N VAL A 59 3.51 10.50 4.10
CA VAL A 59 4.64 9.68 3.63
C VAL A 59 5.97 10.31 4.02
N ALA A 60 6.12 11.63 3.87
CA ALA A 60 7.32 12.33 4.32
C ALA A 60 7.53 12.20 5.84
N SER A 61 6.46 12.33 6.63
CA SER A 61 6.49 12.13 8.08
C SER A 61 6.87 10.70 8.47
N ALA A 62 6.33 9.70 7.77
CA ALA A 62 6.67 8.30 7.99
C ALA A 62 8.16 8.03 7.75
N ARG A 63 8.72 8.58 6.66
CA ARG A 63 10.16 8.50 6.37
C ARG A 63 11.00 9.24 7.40
N ALA A 64 10.57 10.43 7.82
CA ALA A 64 11.25 11.20 8.88
C ALA A 64 11.24 10.47 10.24
N ALA A 65 10.22 9.64 10.50
CA ALA A 65 10.15 8.76 11.67
C ALA A 65 11.02 7.48 11.55
N GLY A 66 11.80 7.33 10.47
CA GLY A 66 12.74 6.24 10.26
C GLY A 66 12.15 5.00 9.57
N MET A 67 10.95 5.09 9.01
CA MET A 67 10.34 3.99 8.24
C MET A 67 10.71 4.09 6.76
N ASP A 68 11.04 2.97 6.13
CA ASP A 68 10.94 2.85 4.68
C ASP A 68 9.46 2.83 4.28
N VAL A 69 9.13 3.39 3.12
CA VAL A 69 7.74 3.48 2.66
C VAL A 69 7.63 3.01 1.21
N VAL A 70 6.62 2.19 0.92
CA VAL A 70 6.18 1.85 -0.43
C VAL A 70 4.69 2.15 -0.54
N VAL A 71 4.29 2.93 -1.54
CA VAL A 71 2.89 3.27 -1.76
C VAL A 71 2.30 2.29 -2.79
N THR A 72 1.19 1.61 -2.45
CA THR A 72 0.41 0.83 -3.41
C THR A 72 -1.02 1.34 -3.45
N ASP A 73 -1.44 1.85 -4.60
CA ASP A 73 -2.70 2.59 -4.74
C ASP A 73 -3.18 2.56 -6.20
N HIS A 74 -4.42 2.99 -6.43
CA HIS A 74 -5.03 3.11 -7.76
C HIS A 74 -5.91 4.36 -7.93
N HIS A 75 -6.08 5.16 -6.87
CA HIS A 75 -6.89 6.38 -6.92
C HIS A 75 -6.28 7.47 -7.81
N ALA A 76 -7.10 8.45 -8.20
CA ALA A 76 -6.59 9.60 -8.93
C ALA A 76 -5.48 10.32 -8.12
N PRO A 77 -4.29 10.53 -8.71
CA PRO A 77 -3.27 11.38 -8.10
C PRO A 77 -3.74 12.82 -7.93
N ARG A 78 -2.98 13.62 -7.18
CA ARG A 78 -3.28 15.05 -7.02
C ARG A 78 -3.25 15.76 -8.36
N ALA A 79 -4.18 16.68 -8.58
CA ALA A 79 -4.31 17.45 -9.82
C ALA A 79 -3.10 18.35 -10.11
N ASP A 80 -2.34 18.72 -9.09
CA ASP A 80 -1.09 19.50 -9.21
C ASP A 80 0.13 18.63 -9.58
N GLY A 81 -0.05 17.31 -9.75
CA GLY A 81 1.01 16.38 -10.10
C GLY A 81 1.96 16.03 -8.95
N CYS A 82 1.72 16.54 -7.74
CA CYS A 82 2.58 16.29 -6.59
C CYS A 82 2.35 14.86 -6.06
N LEU A 83 3.42 14.07 -5.96
CA LEU A 83 3.38 12.67 -5.53
C LEU A 83 4.19 12.46 -4.24
N PRO A 84 3.86 11.43 -3.43
CA PRO A 84 4.67 11.05 -2.29
C PRO A 84 6.08 10.68 -2.70
N GLU A 85 7.07 11.12 -1.93
CA GLU A 85 8.47 10.79 -2.19
C GLU A 85 8.80 9.39 -1.65
N ALA A 86 8.37 8.36 -2.38
CA ALA A 86 8.59 6.95 -2.09
C ALA A 86 8.46 6.14 -3.40
N PRO A 87 8.92 4.87 -3.45
CA PRO A 87 8.49 3.95 -4.50
C PRO A 87 6.96 3.82 -4.54
N ILE A 88 6.38 3.98 -5.72
CA ILE A 88 4.92 3.94 -5.94
C ILE A 88 4.59 2.81 -6.93
N VAL A 89 3.67 1.94 -6.55
CA VAL A 89 3.04 0.95 -7.41
C VAL A 89 1.64 1.44 -7.73
N HIS A 90 1.46 1.98 -8.94
CA HIS A 90 0.19 2.59 -9.36
C HIS A 90 -0.03 2.41 -10.87
N PRO A 91 -1.15 1.80 -11.31
CA PRO A 91 -1.35 1.43 -12.71
C PRO A 91 -1.50 2.62 -13.65
N ALA A 92 -2.01 3.76 -13.16
CA ALA A 92 -2.17 4.98 -13.96
C ALA A 92 -0.93 5.89 -14.04
N LEU A 93 0.19 5.53 -13.42
CA LEU A 93 1.44 6.32 -13.44
C LEU A 93 2.51 5.73 -14.36
N CYS A 94 2.17 4.70 -15.12
CA CYS A 94 3.06 4.02 -16.05
C CYS A 94 2.26 3.47 -17.24
N ASP A 95 2.95 2.84 -18.19
CA ASP A 95 2.34 2.27 -19.41
C ASP A 95 1.66 0.91 -19.15
N TYR A 96 1.17 0.66 -17.93
CA TYR A 96 0.51 -0.59 -17.60
C TYR A 96 -0.83 -0.68 -18.36
N PRO A 97 -1.13 -1.82 -19.04
CA PRO A 97 -2.26 -1.90 -19.97
C PRO A 97 -3.64 -1.79 -19.32
N CYS A 98 -3.72 -1.95 -17.99
CA CYS A 98 -4.95 -1.81 -17.23
C CYS A 98 -4.84 -0.65 -16.23
N PRO A 99 -4.92 0.62 -16.66
CA PRO A 99 -4.76 1.79 -15.77
C PRO A 99 -5.85 1.87 -14.69
N GLN A 100 -6.97 1.18 -14.90
CA GLN A 100 -8.14 1.14 -14.01
C GLN A 100 -8.10 -0.04 -13.01
N LEU A 101 -6.97 -0.73 -12.87
CA LEU A 101 -6.86 -1.89 -11.99
C LEU A 101 -7.19 -1.49 -10.54
N CYS A 102 -8.09 -2.23 -9.89
CA CYS A 102 -8.45 -1.97 -8.49
C CYS A 102 -7.28 -2.29 -7.54
N ALA A 103 -7.33 -1.79 -6.31
CA ALA A 103 -6.26 -2.04 -5.34
C ALA A 103 -6.01 -3.53 -5.02
N ALA A 104 -7.02 -4.40 -5.10
CA ALA A 104 -6.81 -5.84 -4.94
C ALA A 104 -5.98 -6.41 -6.10
N GLY A 105 -6.26 -5.97 -7.34
CA GLY A 105 -5.45 -6.30 -8.50
C GLY A 105 -4.03 -5.74 -8.41
N VAL A 106 -3.85 -4.50 -7.95
CA VAL A 106 -2.51 -3.91 -7.71
C VAL A 106 -1.73 -4.74 -6.70
N ALA A 107 -2.36 -5.12 -5.58
CA ALA A 107 -1.75 -5.99 -4.57
C ALA A 107 -1.35 -7.36 -5.14
N LEU A 108 -2.22 -7.97 -5.96
CA LEU A 108 -1.93 -9.24 -6.62
C LEU A 108 -0.76 -9.11 -7.59
N LYS A 109 -0.71 -8.04 -8.41
CA LYS A 109 0.40 -7.81 -9.34
C LYS A 109 1.72 -7.58 -8.61
N LEU A 110 1.70 -6.92 -7.46
CA LEU A 110 2.89 -6.82 -6.61
C LEU A 110 3.30 -8.19 -6.04
N ALA A 111 2.35 -9.00 -5.58
CA ALA A 111 2.64 -10.35 -5.10
C ALA A 111 3.24 -11.25 -6.20
N GLU A 112 2.70 -11.20 -7.42
CA GLU A 112 3.25 -11.88 -8.60
C GLU A 112 4.68 -11.41 -8.91
N ALA A 113 4.94 -10.09 -8.89
CA ALA A 113 6.25 -9.52 -9.17
C ALA A 113 7.31 -9.89 -8.10
N LEU A 114 6.86 -10.17 -6.87
CA LEU A 114 7.71 -10.67 -5.78
C LEU A 114 7.87 -12.20 -5.80
N GLU A 115 7.28 -12.87 -6.79
CA GLU A 115 7.26 -14.34 -6.90
C GLU A 115 6.68 -15.01 -5.64
N ALA A 116 5.71 -14.35 -4.99
CA ALA A 116 5.07 -14.88 -3.80
C ALA A 116 4.29 -16.17 -4.13
N PRO A 117 4.54 -17.29 -3.42
CA PRO A 117 3.84 -18.55 -3.67
C PRO A 117 2.31 -18.43 -3.63
N THR A 118 1.77 -17.53 -2.80
CA THR A 118 0.32 -17.35 -2.65
C THR A 118 -0.33 -16.59 -3.80
N ALA A 119 0.43 -16.02 -4.74
CA ALA A 119 -0.13 -15.19 -5.80
C ALA A 119 -1.13 -15.96 -6.68
N VAL A 120 -0.86 -17.23 -6.98
CA VAL A 120 -1.79 -18.08 -7.75
C VAL A 120 -3.06 -18.40 -6.93
N ASP A 121 -2.88 -18.62 -5.63
CA ASP A 121 -3.97 -18.98 -4.71
C ASP A 121 -4.89 -17.80 -4.40
N ASP A 122 -4.35 -16.57 -4.40
CA ASP A 122 -5.06 -15.35 -3.99
C ASP A 122 -5.82 -14.67 -5.15
N LEU A 123 -5.95 -15.34 -6.30
CA LEU A 123 -6.71 -14.83 -7.44
C LEU A 123 -8.19 -14.64 -7.11
N ASP A 124 -8.75 -15.50 -6.26
CA ASP A 124 -10.13 -15.39 -5.77
C ASP A 124 -10.34 -14.13 -4.91
N LEU A 125 -9.37 -13.79 -4.05
CA LEU A 125 -9.38 -12.58 -3.24
C LEU A 125 -9.27 -11.32 -4.11
N ALA A 126 -8.54 -11.39 -5.22
CA ALA A 126 -8.49 -10.29 -6.19
C ALA A 126 -9.82 -10.14 -6.94
N ALA A 127 -10.46 -11.25 -7.31
CA ALA A 127 -11.74 -11.27 -8.03
C ALA A 127 -12.95 -10.83 -7.19
N LEU A 128 -12.85 -10.86 -5.86
CA LEU A 128 -13.91 -10.42 -4.94
C LEU A 128 -14.12 -8.89 -4.93
N ALA A 129 -13.10 -8.12 -5.32
CA ALA A 129 -13.03 -6.67 -5.16
C ALA A 129 -13.67 -5.87 -6.29
#